data_AF-A0A1Q6LDK2-F1
#
_entry.id   AF-A0A1Q6LDK2-F1
#
_cell.length_a   1.000
_cell.length_b   1.000
_cell.length_c   1.000
_cell.angle_alpha   90.00
_cell.angle_beta   90.00
_cell.angle_gamma   90.00
#
_symmetry.space_group_name_H-M   'P 1'
#
loop_
_entity.id
_entity.type
_entity.pdbx_description
1 polymer ?
#
loop_
_entity_poly.entity_id
_entity_poly.type
_entity_poly.pdbx_seq_one_letter_code
_entity_poly.pdbx_strand_id
1 'polypeptide(L)'
;MKGLAVLFFWVFVAFLVWVIVAKKKGGPMKIQLIVCIAAFALFALCTGLSGGKGALTKPEPTITAPVITEATTAKPTGNTLDFEITAGKHGTYGKDLVLNKDTEFEDHIIGYFVPAGTYQVTNVDAHPTQMTVYQNKKVKQGEWEEWANGKAYLLDVQETKSVTVPEGYFIKVTEPTHIHLVQKK
;
A
#
# COMPACT_ATOMS: atom_id res chain seq x y z
N MET A 1 40.31 22.25 -4.59
CA MET A 1 39.04 21.48 -4.71
C MET A 1 39.21 20.00 -5.11
N LYS A 2 40.29 19.56 -5.77
CA LYS A 2 40.47 18.14 -6.18
C LYS A 2 40.87 17.19 -5.03
N GLY A 3 41.68 17.64 -4.08
CA GLY A 3 42.14 16.78 -2.96
C GLY A 3 41.04 16.42 -1.96
N LEU A 4 40.09 17.32 -1.73
CA LEU A 4 38.99 17.09 -0.79
C LEU A 4 38.00 16.04 -1.33
N ALA A 5 37.68 16.08 -2.62
CA ALA A 5 36.83 15.10 -3.28
C ALA A 5 37.45 13.69 -3.28
N VAL A 6 38.77 13.59 -3.47
CA VAL A 6 39.49 12.30 -3.39
C VAL A 6 39.46 11.74 -1.96
N LEU A 7 39.60 12.60 -0.93
CA LEU A 7 39.49 12.17 0.46
C LEU A 7 38.09 11.62 0.78
N PHE A 8 37.03 12.30 0.32
CA PHE A 8 35.65 11.83 0.49
C PHE A 8 35.39 10.51 -0.25
N PHE A 9 35.98 10.32 -1.43
CA PHE A 9 35.87 9.08 -2.18
C PHE A 9 36.49 7.90 -1.41
N TRP A 10 37.68 8.07 -0.83
CA TRP A 10 38.33 7.02 -0.05
C TRP A 10 37.60 6.72 1.27
N VAL A 11 37.04 7.74 1.94
CA VAL A 11 36.19 7.56 3.13
C VAL A 11 34.92 6.78 2.78
N PHE A 12 34.29 7.05 1.63
CA PHE A 12 33.12 6.33 1.17
C PHE A 12 33.43 4.87 0.83
N VAL A 13 34.56 4.60 0.17
CA VAL A 13 35.00 3.23 -0.14
C VAL A 13 35.27 2.44 1.14
N ALA A 14 35.95 3.04 2.13
CA ALA A 14 36.19 2.38 3.43
C ALA A 14 34.88 2.08 4.18
N PHE A 15 33.90 2.99 4.11
CA PHE A 15 32.59 2.80 4.70
C PHE A 15 31.80 1.67 4.03
N LEU A 16 31.80 1.58 2.70
CA LEU A 16 31.15 0.49 1.97
C LEU A 16 31.75 -0.88 2.33
N VAL A 17 33.07 -0.98 2.41
CA VAL A 17 33.76 -2.21 2.81
C VAL A 17 33.35 -2.60 4.24
N TRP A 18 33.27 -1.64 5.16
CA TRP A 18 32.83 -1.91 6.54
C TRP A 18 31.37 -2.40 6.62
N VAL A 19 30.46 -1.80 5.83
CA VAL A 19 29.05 -2.24 5.76
C VAL A 19 28.93 -3.67 5.24
N ILE A 20 29.73 -4.04 4.21
CA ILE A 20 29.75 -5.41 3.67
C ILE A 20 30.26 -6.41 4.72
N VAL A 21 31.33 -6.07 5.45
CA VAL A 21 31.88 -6.93 6.53
C VAL A 21 30.87 -7.09 7.66
N ALA A 22 30.17 -6.02 8.04
CA ALA A 22 29.19 -6.05 9.12
C ALA A 22 27.89 -6.82 8.75
N LYS A 23 27.49 -6.85 7.46
CA LYS A 23 26.42 -7.74 6.97
C LYS A 23 26.74 -9.23 7.15
N LYS A 24 28.02 -9.63 7.06
CA LYS A 24 28.45 -11.04 7.23
C LYS A 24 28.39 -11.51 8.69
N LYS A 25 28.36 -10.59 9.68
CA LYS A 25 28.31 -10.92 11.12
C LYS A 25 26.92 -10.84 11.76
N GLY A 26 25.86 -10.67 10.98
CA GLY A 26 24.47 -10.73 11.51
C GLY A 26 24.10 -9.57 12.44
N GLY A 27 24.74 -8.40 12.31
CA GLY A 27 24.38 -7.20 13.07
C GLY A 27 23.01 -6.63 12.68
N PRO A 28 22.37 -5.81 13.55
CA PRO A 28 21.02 -5.31 13.35
C PRO A 28 20.94 -4.41 12.10
N MET A 29 20.33 -4.95 11.05
CA MET A 29 20.24 -4.40 9.69
C MET A 29 19.59 -3.00 9.62
N LYS A 30 18.85 -2.61 10.67
CA LYS A 30 18.07 -1.35 10.73
C LYS A 30 18.95 -0.12 10.94
N ILE A 31 20.03 -0.21 11.73
CA ILE A 31 20.89 0.95 12.04
C ILE A 31 21.77 1.29 10.83
N GLN A 32 22.20 0.28 10.07
CA GLN A 32 23.07 0.50 8.89
C GLN A 32 22.36 1.20 7.73
N LEU A 33 21.07 0.91 7.52
CA LEU A 33 20.28 1.54 6.45
C LEU A 33 20.07 3.04 6.73
N ILE A 34 19.82 3.39 7.99
CA ILE A 34 19.60 4.77 8.43
C ILE A 34 20.87 5.62 8.26
N VAL A 35 22.04 5.08 8.59
CA VAL A 35 23.33 5.77 8.41
C VAL A 35 23.66 5.98 6.92
N CYS A 36 23.33 5.03 6.04
CA CYS A 36 23.50 5.20 4.59
C CYS A 36 22.60 6.31 4.02
N ILE A 37 21.33 6.38 4.43
CA ILE A 37 20.39 7.41 3.95
C ILE A 37 20.84 8.80 4.41
N ALA A 38 21.32 8.93 5.65
CA ALA A 38 21.85 10.20 6.16
C ALA A 38 23.10 10.66 5.39
N ALA A 39 23.99 9.74 5.01
CA ALA A 39 25.18 10.06 4.22
C ALA A 39 24.84 10.50 2.77
N PHE A 40 23.82 9.90 2.15
CA PHE A 40 23.35 10.29 0.82
C PHE A 40 22.69 11.67 0.80
N ALA A 41 21.91 12.00 1.84
CA ALA A 41 21.29 13.32 1.98
C ALA A 41 22.35 14.43 2.14
N LEU A 42 23.42 14.16 2.90
CA LEU A 42 24.50 15.13 3.10
C LEU A 42 25.33 15.33 1.81
N PHE A 43 25.48 14.29 0.98
CA PHE A 43 26.17 14.40 -0.32
C PHE A 43 25.37 15.23 -1.33
N ALA A 44 24.05 15.07 -1.39
CA ALA A 44 23.17 15.86 -2.26
C ALA A 44 23.16 17.36 -1.90
N LEU A 45 23.28 17.68 -0.61
CA LEU A 45 23.41 19.07 -0.16
C LEU A 45 24.77 19.69 -0.50
N CYS A 46 25.84 18.90 -0.61
CA CYS A 46 27.17 19.42 -0.89
C CYS A 46 27.48 19.59 -2.40
N THR A 47 26.72 18.98 -3.32
CA THR A 47 27.01 19.04 -4.77
C THR A 47 26.09 19.93 -5.60
N GLY A 48 25.12 20.63 -5.00
CA GLY A 48 24.40 21.75 -5.63
C GLY A 48 23.95 21.50 -7.08
N LEU A 49 23.24 20.40 -7.34
CA LEU A 49 22.74 20.08 -8.68
C LEU A 49 21.46 20.88 -8.95
N SER A 50 21.64 22.16 -9.29
CA SER A 50 20.61 23.05 -9.83
C SER A 50 20.49 22.84 -11.35
N GLY A 51 19.37 22.30 -11.81
CA GLY A 51 18.88 22.44 -13.19
C GLY A 51 17.37 22.63 -13.13
N GLY A 52 16.71 23.51 -13.88
CA GLY A 52 17.09 24.42 -14.95
C GLY A 52 15.77 24.87 -15.59
N LYS A 53 15.61 26.18 -15.82
CA LYS A 53 14.41 26.84 -16.38
C LYS A 53 13.98 26.28 -17.75
N GLY A 54 12.68 26.22 -17.97
CA GLY A 54 12.06 26.18 -19.29
C GLY A 54 10.64 26.73 -19.23
N ALA A 55 10.46 27.99 -19.61
CA ALA A 55 9.17 28.60 -19.88
C ALA A 55 8.89 28.53 -21.38
N LEU A 56 7.65 28.23 -21.80
CA LEU A 56 6.92 28.93 -22.87
C LEU A 56 5.54 28.28 -23.14
N THR A 57 4.52 29.13 -23.02
CA THR A 57 3.30 29.28 -23.85
C THR A 57 2.19 28.21 -23.92
N LYS A 58 1.05 28.63 -23.34
CA LYS A 58 -0.36 28.39 -23.72
C LYS A 58 -0.61 28.40 -25.24
N PRO A 59 -1.49 27.53 -25.76
CA PRO A 59 -2.75 28.00 -26.35
C PRO A 59 -3.98 27.16 -25.94
N GLU A 60 -5.11 27.84 -25.79
CA GLU A 60 -6.49 27.32 -25.79
C GLU A 60 -7.29 28.36 -26.62
N PRO A 61 -8.38 28.07 -27.39
CA PRO A 61 -9.35 26.96 -27.27
C PRO A 61 -9.66 26.22 -28.59
N THR A 62 -10.32 25.05 -28.51
CA THR A 62 -11.39 24.66 -29.46
C THR A 62 -12.34 23.68 -28.78
N ILE A 63 -13.59 24.12 -28.66
CA ILE A 63 -14.74 23.33 -28.24
C ILE A 63 -15.11 22.38 -29.38
N THR A 64 -15.27 21.10 -29.10
CA THR A 64 -16.02 20.17 -29.97
C THR A 64 -16.88 19.27 -29.10
N ALA A 65 -18.19 19.33 -29.34
CA ALA A 65 -19.24 18.57 -28.66
C ALA A 65 -19.23 17.08 -29.09
N PRO A 66 -19.97 16.20 -28.41
CA PRO A 66 -19.61 14.79 -28.23
C PRO A 66 -19.97 13.90 -29.42
N VAL A 67 -19.10 12.94 -29.75
CA VAL A 67 -19.46 11.79 -30.59
C VAL A 67 -20.10 10.74 -29.70
N ILE A 68 -21.42 10.60 -29.87
CA ILE A 68 -22.22 9.46 -29.40
C ILE A 68 -21.65 8.22 -30.09
N THR A 69 -21.02 7.34 -29.33
CA THR A 69 -20.79 5.96 -29.77
C THR A 69 -21.81 5.09 -29.06
N GLU A 70 -22.66 4.47 -29.87
CA GLU A 70 -23.78 3.64 -29.47
C GLU A 70 -23.34 2.49 -28.57
N ALA A 71 -24.16 2.25 -27.56
CA ALA A 71 -24.11 1.09 -26.70
C ALA A 71 -24.25 -0.19 -27.53
N THR A 72 -23.19 -1.00 -27.58
CA THR A 72 -23.38 -2.43 -27.85
C THR A 72 -23.91 -3.04 -26.56
N THR A 73 -25.21 -3.30 -26.55
CA THR A 73 -25.95 -3.99 -25.49
C THR A 73 -25.40 -5.40 -25.29
N ALA A 74 -24.39 -5.54 -24.42
CA ALA A 74 -24.10 -6.81 -23.78
C ALA A 74 -25.18 -7.06 -22.73
N LYS A 75 -26.04 -8.04 -23.01
CA LYS A 75 -27.05 -8.60 -22.10
C LYS A 75 -26.51 -8.73 -20.66
N PRO A 76 -27.08 -8.04 -19.66
CA PRO A 76 -26.66 -8.20 -18.27
C PRO A 76 -27.11 -9.59 -17.81
N THR A 77 -26.16 -10.52 -17.79
CA THR A 77 -26.40 -11.88 -17.31
C THR A 77 -25.86 -11.95 -15.89
N GLY A 78 -26.76 -11.79 -14.90
CA GLY A 78 -26.54 -12.07 -13.47
C GLY A 78 -25.62 -11.08 -12.74
N ASN A 79 -26.16 -10.41 -11.72
CA ASN A 79 -25.56 -9.30 -10.95
C ASN A 79 -24.09 -9.51 -10.57
N THR A 80 -23.18 -8.89 -11.30
CA THR A 80 -21.80 -8.69 -10.85
C THR A 80 -21.82 -7.76 -9.64
N LEU A 81 -21.26 -8.18 -8.50
CA LEU A 81 -21.10 -7.27 -7.36
C LEU A 81 -20.06 -6.20 -7.70
N ASP A 82 -20.43 -4.95 -7.47
CA ASP A 82 -19.61 -3.75 -7.69
C ASP A 82 -19.89 -2.78 -6.54
N PHE A 83 -18.86 -2.50 -5.73
CA PHE A 83 -19.00 -1.68 -4.52
C PHE A 83 -17.65 -1.15 -4.03
N GLU A 84 -17.69 -0.21 -3.09
CA GLU A 84 -16.51 0.36 -2.46
C GLU A 84 -16.42 0.02 -0.97
N ILE A 85 -15.20 -0.02 -0.46
CA ILE A 85 -14.88 -0.07 0.96
C ILE A 85 -14.02 1.14 1.30
N THR A 86 -14.48 1.94 2.26
CA THR A 86 -13.70 3.03 2.86
C THR A 86 -13.44 2.66 4.32
N ALA A 87 -12.18 2.68 4.73
CA ALA A 87 -11.79 2.44 6.11
C ALA A 87 -12.53 3.38 7.08
N GLY A 88 -12.89 2.86 8.25
CA GLY A 88 -13.67 3.60 9.25
C GLY A 88 -15.18 3.70 8.96
N LYS A 89 -15.67 3.23 7.80
CA LYS A 89 -17.10 3.19 7.47
C LYS A 89 -17.57 1.75 7.34
N HIS A 90 -18.71 1.40 7.94
CA HIS A 90 -19.27 0.04 7.83
C HIS A 90 -19.77 -0.27 6.42
N GLY A 91 -20.47 0.65 5.77
CA GLY A 91 -21.14 0.36 4.50
C GLY A 91 -22.08 -0.85 4.62
N THR A 92 -22.23 -1.61 3.54
CA THR A 92 -23.10 -2.81 3.49
C THR A 92 -22.48 -4.03 4.19
N TYR A 93 -21.15 -4.17 4.14
CA TYR A 93 -20.45 -5.40 4.53
C TYR A 93 -19.65 -5.30 5.83
N GLY A 94 -19.44 -4.10 6.35
CA GLY A 94 -18.66 -3.86 7.56
C GLY A 94 -19.38 -4.28 8.82
N LYS A 95 -18.66 -4.95 9.72
CA LYS A 95 -19.11 -5.38 11.04
C LYS A 95 -18.01 -5.13 12.05
N ASP A 96 -18.38 -4.71 13.25
CA ASP A 96 -17.44 -4.57 14.35
C ASP A 96 -16.96 -5.94 14.82
N LEU A 97 -15.65 -6.06 14.97
CA LEU A 97 -14.96 -7.21 15.53
C LEU A 97 -14.05 -6.70 16.64
N VAL A 98 -13.95 -7.48 17.71
CA VAL A 98 -13.14 -7.13 18.88
C VAL A 98 -12.15 -8.26 19.12
N LEU A 99 -10.86 -7.96 19.22
CA LEU A 99 -9.87 -8.86 19.80
C LEU A 99 -9.59 -8.46 21.25
N ASN A 100 -9.14 -9.41 22.07
CA ASN A 100 -8.78 -9.18 23.48
C ASN A 100 -9.93 -8.59 24.31
N LYS A 101 -11.16 -9.04 24.02
CA LYS A 101 -12.37 -8.56 24.69
C LYS A 101 -12.23 -8.67 26.22
N ASP A 102 -12.76 -7.68 26.93
CA ASP A 102 -12.78 -7.56 28.39
C ASP A 102 -11.38 -7.42 29.01
N THR A 103 -10.42 -6.88 28.25
CA THR A 103 -9.07 -6.52 28.70
C THR A 103 -8.77 -5.04 28.48
N GLU A 104 -7.67 -4.52 29.06
CA GLU A 104 -7.23 -3.14 28.82
C GLU A 104 -6.69 -2.88 27.39
N PHE A 105 -6.61 -3.94 26.58
CA PHE A 105 -6.05 -3.91 25.23
C PHE A 105 -7.04 -4.39 24.16
N GLU A 106 -8.33 -4.15 24.39
CA GLU A 106 -9.34 -4.40 23.37
C GLU A 106 -8.96 -3.72 22.05
N ASP A 107 -8.91 -4.50 20.97
CA ASP A 107 -8.69 -4.00 19.61
C ASP A 107 -9.99 -4.11 18.83
N HIS A 108 -10.59 -2.94 18.56
CA HIS A 108 -11.82 -2.80 17.80
C HIS A 108 -11.49 -2.54 16.34
N ILE A 109 -11.94 -3.43 15.46
CA ILE A 109 -11.74 -3.31 14.02
C ILE A 109 -13.06 -3.45 13.28
N ILE A 110 -13.14 -2.89 12.08
CA ILE A 110 -14.22 -3.18 11.13
C ILE A 110 -13.72 -4.28 10.19
N GLY A 111 -14.41 -5.42 10.21
CA GLY A 111 -14.23 -6.50 9.24
C GLY A 111 -15.31 -6.44 8.17
N TYR A 112 -14.92 -6.47 6.89
CA TYR A 112 -15.85 -6.43 5.75
C TYR A 112 -16.14 -7.84 5.24
N PHE A 113 -17.32 -8.36 5.57
CA PHE A 113 -17.80 -9.71 5.21
C PHE A 113 -18.50 -9.70 3.86
N VAL A 114 -17.71 -9.60 2.80
CA VAL A 114 -18.20 -9.69 1.43
C VAL A 114 -18.51 -11.15 1.06
N PRO A 115 -19.38 -11.42 0.07
CA PRO A 115 -19.62 -12.77 -0.42
C PRO A 115 -18.32 -13.48 -0.85
N ALA A 116 -18.28 -14.80 -0.73
CA ALA A 116 -17.12 -15.56 -1.17
C ALA A 116 -16.97 -15.43 -2.70
N GLY A 117 -15.73 -15.24 -3.17
CA GLY A 117 -15.48 -15.06 -4.59
C GLY A 117 -14.12 -14.47 -4.89
N THR A 118 -13.84 -14.27 -6.18
CA THR A 118 -12.65 -13.54 -6.63
C THR A 118 -13.07 -12.17 -7.13
N TYR A 119 -12.34 -11.15 -6.68
CA TYR A 119 -12.60 -9.75 -6.96
C TYR A 119 -11.41 -9.11 -7.66
N GLN A 120 -11.68 -8.19 -8.58
CA GLN A 120 -10.71 -7.15 -8.94
C GLN A 120 -10.82 -6.06 -7.90
N VAL A 121 -9.73 -5.81 -7.18
CA VAL A 121 -9.66 -4.79 -6.13
C VAL A 121 -8.72 -3.69 -6.59
N THR A 122 -9.23 -2.47 -6.68
CA THR A 122 -8.48 -1.28 -7.09
C THR A 122 -8.30 -0.35 -5.91
N ASN A 123 -7.08 0.13 -5.67
CA ASN A 123 -6.84 1.21 -4.73
C ASN A 123 -7.20 2.56 -5.37
N VAL A 124 -8.28 3.18 -4.90
CA VAL A 124 -8.76 4.47 -5.40
C VAL A 124 -8.34 5.64 -4.52
N ASP A 125 -7.57 5.38 -3.46
CA ASP A 125 -6.98 6.37 -2.58
C ASP A 125 -5.77 7.08 -3.23
N ALA A 126 -5.33 8.19 -2.64
CA ALA A 126 -4.15 8.96 -3.05
C ALA A 126 -2.82 8.36 -2.55
N HIS A 127 -2.87 7.32 -1.71
CA HIS A 127 -1.71 6.69 -1.10
C HIS A 127 -1.72 5.17 -1.29
N PRO A 128 -0.54 4.51 -1.33
CA PRO A 128 -0.48 3.06 -1.29
C PRO A 128 -1.15 2.52 -0.02
N THR A 129 -1.87 1.41 -0.17
CA THR A 129 -2.62 0.79 0.93
C THR A 129 -2.23 -0.66 1.14
N GLN A 130 -2.42 -1.14 2.36
CA GLN A 130 -2.46 -2.55 2.68
C GLN A 130 -3.90 -2.98 2.99
N MET A 131 -4.40 -3.97 2.25
CA MET A 131 -5.58 -4.75 2.63
C MET A 131 -5.17 -6.15 3.09
N THR A 132 -5.95 -6.79 3.95
CA THR A 132 -5.71 -8.18 4.34
C THR A 132 -7.02 -8.96 4.33
N VAL A 133 -6.99 -10.18 3.80
CA VAL A 133 -8.12 -11.12 3.84
C VAL A 133 -7.87 -12.11 4.98
N TYR A 134 -8.61 -11.98 6.07
CA TYR A 134 -8.47 -12.80 7.28
C TYR A 134 -9.54 -13.88 7.34
N GLN A 135 -9.17 -15.05 7.86
CA GLN A 135 -10.15 -16.03 8.31
C GLN A 135 -10.88 -15.47 9.53
N ASN A 136 -12.21 -15.56 9.58
CA ASN A 136 -12.98 -15.18 10.77
C ASN A 136 -12.85 -16.24 11.88
N LYS A 137 -11.64 -16.37 12.41
CA LYS A 137 -11.30 -17.27 13.49
C LYS A 137 -10.23 -16.60 14.34
N LYS A 138 -10.50 -16.46 15.62
CA LYS A 138 -9.51 -16.00 16.60
C LYS A 138 -8.63 -17.16 17.06
N VAL A 139 -7.37 -16.86 17.31
CA VAL A 139 -6.40 -17.76 17.95
C VAL A 139 -5.73 -17.03 19.10
N LYS A 140 -5.18 -17.78 20.05
CA LYS A 140 -4.36 -17.21 21.12
C LYS A 140 -2.88 -17.34 20.78
N GLN A 141 -2.14 -16.25 20.95
CA GLN A 141 -0.69 -16.17 20.88
C GLN A 141 -0.16 -15.62 22.20
N GLY A 142 0.16 -16.53 23.12
CA GLY A 142 0.37 -16.19 24.52
C GLY A 142 -0.94 -15.72 25.16
N GLU A 143 -0.91 -14.55 25.80
CA GLU A 143 -2.09 -13.92 26.42
C GLU A 143 -2.93 -13.09 25.44
N TRP A 144 -2.51 -13.00 24.17
CA TRP A 144 -3.12 -12.14 23.16
C TRP A 144 -3.98 -12.92 22.17
N GLU A 145 -5.11 -12.36 21.77
CA GLU A 145 -5.90 -12.83 20.64
C GLU A 145 -5.36 -12.24 19.33
N GLU A 146 -5.22 -13.10 18.32
CA GLU A 146 -4.90 -12.73 16.95
C GLU A 146 -5.88 -13.43 15.99
N TRP A 147 -5.91 -12.99 14.72
CA TRP A 147 -6.66 -13.70 13.68
C TRP A 147 -5.83 -14.89 13.16
N ALA A 148 -6.47 -16.05 13.02
CA ALA A 148 -5.80 -17.34 12.76
C ALA A 148 -4.89 -17.35 11.53
N ASN A 149 -5.32 -16.69 10.46
CA ASN A 149 -4.60 -16.62 9.20
C ASN A 149 -5.08 -15.40 8.39
N GLY A 150 -4.17 -14.75 7.67
CA GLY A 150 -4.47 -13.61 6.82
C GLY A 150 -3.54 -13.52 5.62
N LYS A 151 -4.10 -13.22 4.45
CA LYS A 151 -3.32 -12.90 3.26
C LYS A 151 -3.32 -11.39 3.03
N ALA A 152 -2.17 -10.76 3.20
CA ALA A 152 -1.98 -9.34 2.98
C ALA A 152 -1.71 -9.04 1.50
N TYR A 153 -2.21 -7.89 1.05
CA TYR A 153 -1.99 -7.35 -0.28
C TYR A 153 -1.60 -5.88 -0.13
N LEU A 154 -0.46 -5.52 -0.68
CA LEU A 154 -0.08 -4.12 -0.88
C LEU A 154 -0.63 -3.69 -2.23
N LEU A 155 -1.25 -2.52 -2.30
CA LEU A 155 -1.81 -1.95 -3.52
C LEU A 155 -1.22 -0.56 -3.70
N ASP A 156 -0.47 -0.36 -4.77
CA ASP A 156 -0.04 0.98 -5.17
C ASP A 156 -1.25 1.83 -5.60
N VAL A 157 -1.07 3.14 -5.71
CA VAL A 157 -2.13 4.07 -6.12
C VAL A 157 -2.65 3.67 -7.51
N GLN A 158 -3.97 3.51 -7.66
CA GLN A 158 -4.64 3.04 -8.88
C GLN A 158 -4.28 1.62 -9.34
N GLU A 159 -3.55 0.85 -8.53
CA GLU A 159 -3.26 -0.55 -8.85
C GLU A 159 -4.52 -1.41 -8.66
N THR A 160 -4.78 -2.28 -9.64
CA THR A 160 -5.80 -3.34 -9.53
C THR A 160 -5.15 -4.71 -9.35
N LYS A 161 -5.53 -5.44 -8.31
CA LYS A 161 -5.12 -6.85 -8.09
C LYS A 161 -6.31 -7.79 -8.02
N SER A 162 -6.08 -9.04 -8.40
CA SER A 162 -7.06 -10.13 -8.23
C SER A 162 -6.95 -10.68 -6.80
N VAL A 163 -8.03 -10.57 -6.03
CA VAL A 163 -8.10 -11.00 -4.63
C VAL A 163 -9.21 -12.03 -4.47
N THR A 164 -8.88 -13.20 -3.91
CA THR A 164 -9.86 -14.22 -3.56
C THR A 164 -10.24 -14.10 -2.09
N VAL A 165 -11.54 -14.02 -1.82
CA VAL A 165 -12.14 -14.05 -0.48
C VAL A 165 -12.84 -15.40 -0.32
N PRO A 166 -12.28 -16.35 0.46
CA PRO A 166 -12.94 -17.62 0.72
C PRO A 166 -14.18 -17.45 1.62
N GLU A 167 -15.01 -18.49 1.69
CA GLU A 167 -16.15 -18.51 2.61
C GLU A 167 -15.69 -18.44 4.07
N GLY A 168 -16.37 -17.62 4.88
CA GLY A 168 -16.03 -17.39 6.29
C GLY A 168 -14.82 -16.48 6.51
N TYR A 169 -14.36 -15.77 5.49
CA TYR A 169 -13.29 -14.76 5.59
C TYR A 169 -13.86 -13.34 5.55
N PHE A 170 -13.07 -12.38 5.99
CA PHE A 170 -13.39 -10.96 5.90
C PHE A 170 -12.19 -10.16 5.39
N ILE A 171 -12.45 -9.02 4.80
CA ILE A 171 -11.42 -8.05 4.43
C ILE A 171 -11.21 -7.10 5.61
N LYS A 172 -9.96 -6.82 5.97
CA LYS A 172 -9.55 -5.70 6.82
C LYS A 172 -8.79 -4.69 5.95
N VAL A 173 -9.15 -3.42 6.10
CA VAL A 173 -8.37 -2.28 5.61
C VAL A 173 -8.04 -1.36 6.77
N THR A 174 -6.94 -0.61 6.67
CA THR A 174 -6.52 0.38 7.68
C THR A 174 -6.72 1.78 7.13
N GLU A 175 -7.16 2.74 7.94
CA GLU A 175 -7.27 4.13 7.50
C GLU A 175 -5.93 4.67 6.93
N PRO A 176 -5.96 5.50 5.88
CA PRO A 176 -7.14 6.14 5.24
C PRO A 176 -7.80 5.35 4.09
N THR A 177 -7.46 4.07 3.92
CA THR A 177 -7.77 3.26 2.72
C THR A 177 -9.17 3.43 2.12
N HIS A 178 -9.19 3.64 0.80
CA HIS A 178 -10.38 3.54 -0.04
C HIS A 178 -10.13 2.60 -1.23
N ILE A 179 -10.89 1.51 -1.32
CA ILE A 179 -10.78 0.50 -2.38
C ILE A 179 -12.11 0.27 -3.09
N HIS A 180 -12.04 -0.02 -4.38
CA HIS A 180 -13.16 -0.42 -5.23
C HIS A 180 -13.06 -1.91 -5.57
N LEU A 181 -14.16 -2.65 -5.47
CA LEU A 181 -14.21 -4.10 -5.68
C LEU A 181 -15.25 -4.47 -6.72
N VAL A 182 -14.82 -5.25 -7.71
CA VAL A 182 -15.70 -5.82 -8.74
C VAL A 182 -15.54 -7.34 -8.77
N GLN A 183 -16.62 -8.09 -8.56
CA GLN A 183 -16.58 -9.56 -8.58
C GLN A 183 -16.31 -10.08 -9.99
N LYS A 184 -15.40 -11.05 -10.13
CA LYS A 184 -15.22 -11.77 -11.39
C LYS A 184 -16.33 -12.82 -11.53
N LYS A 185 -16.85 -12.93 -12.75
CA LYS A 185 -17.75 -14.03 -13.13
C LYS A 185 -16.98 -15.33 -13.31
#